data_AF-A0A0F9QM45-F1
#
_entry.id   AF-A0A0F9QM45-F1
#
_cell.length_a   1.000
_cell.length_b   1.000
_cell.length_c   1.000
_cell.angle_alpha   90.00
_cell.angle_beta   90.00
_cell.angle_gamma   90.00
#
_symmetry.space_group_name_H-M   'P 1'
#
loop_
_entity.id
_entity.type
_entity.pdbx_description
1 polymer ?
#
loop_
_entity_poly.entity_id
_entity_poly.type
_entity_poly.pdbx_seq_one_letter_code
_entity_poly.pdbx_strand_id
1 'polypeptide(L)'
;MIANILLHVEVKGVNKYGWVEDLFVDKEHRRLRIADYLMDNAFEHFKKIGLNESRLEVWSPNRRAMNLYTKIGYKLFEATEVSIGKNIQV
;
A
#
# COMPACT_ATOMS: atom_id res chain seq x y z
N MET A 1 -11.74 -2.46 -14.53
CA MET A 1 -11.19 -1.46 -13.60
C MET A 1 -9.74 -1.21 -13.97
N ILE A 2 -9.30 0.04 -14.09
CA ILE A 2 -7.95 0.38 -14.57
C ILE A 2 -6.95 0.44 -13.40
N ALA A 3 -7.35 0.98 -12.26
CA ALA A 3 -6.55 1.02 -11.04
C ALA A 3 -7.45 1.25 -9.81
N ASN A 4 -6.96 0.91 -8.63
CA ASN A 4 -7.56 1.26 -7.35
C ASN A 4 -6.48 1.41 -6.27
N ILE A 5 -6.82 2.17 -5.24
CA ILE A 5 -6.12 2.18 -3.96
C ILE A 5 -7.17 2.06 -2.85
N LEU A 6 -6.97 1.14 -1.92
CA LEU A 6 -7.83 0.96 -0.76
C LEU A 6 -7.08 1.47 0.47
N LEU A 7 -7.73 2.37 1.19
CA LEU A 7 -7.18 3.01 2.39
C LEU A 7 -8.08 2.71 3.57
N HIS A 8 -7.48 2.51 4.74
CA HIS A 8 -8.21 2.56 6.00
C HIS A 8 -7.38 3.25 7.06
N VAL A 9 -8.02 3.55 8.19
CA VAL A 9 -7.37 4.13 9.36
C VAL A 9 -7.27 3.02 10.40
N GLU A 10 -6.06 2.72 10.84
CA GLU A 10 -5.85 1.75 11.91
C GLU A 10 -5.61 2.49 13.24
N VAL A 11 -6.24 2.00 14.31
CA VAL A 11 -6.11 2.53 15.67
C VAL A 11 -5.56 1.40 16.56
N LYS A 12 -4.37 1.61 17.14
CA LYS A 12 -3.75 0.69 18.10
C LYS A 12 -3.45 1.42 19.39
N GLY A 13 -4.33 1.27 20.38
CA GLY A 13 -4.26 2.01 21.63
C GLY A 13 -4.40 3.52 21.38
N VAL A 14 -3.38 4.29 21.77
CA VAL A 14 -3.33 5.75 21.52
C VAL A 14 -2.78 6.12 20.14
N ASN A 15 -2.22 5.16 19.41
CA ASN A 15 -1.62 5.40 18.10
C ASN A 15 -2.66 5.25 16.99
N LYS A 16 -2.61 6.15 16.01
CA LYS A 16 -3.48 6.16 14.84
C LYS A 16 -2.64 6.44 13.59
N TYR A 17 -2.77 5.60 12.57
CA TYR A 17 -2.00 5.75 11.33
C TYR A 17 -2.84 5.32 10.11
N GLY A 18 -2.45 5.81 8.93
CA GLY A 18 -3.10 5.47 7.67
C GLY A 18 -2.56 4.16 7.13
N TRP A 19 -3.43 3.28 6.67
CA TRP A 19 -3.03 1.99 6.10
C TRP A 19 -3.39 1.92 4.62
N VAL A 20 -2.42 1.56 3.78
CA VAL A 20 -2.65 1.23 2.38
C VAL A 20 -2.84 -0.27 2.28
N GLU A 21 -4.10 -0.69 2.13
CA GLU A 21 -4.50 -2.09 2.14
C GLU A 21 -4.26 -2.76 0.78
N ASP A 22 -4.63 -2.07 -0.29
CA ASP A 22 -4.43 -2.56 -1.66
C ASP A 22 -4.05 -1.41 -2.59
N LEU A 23 -3.19 -1.71 -3.55
CA LEU A 23 -2.81 -0.82 -4.63
C LEU A 23 -2.65 -1.66 -5.90
N PHE A 24 -3.59 -1.49 -6.81
CA PHE A 24 -3.62 -2.21 -8.06
C PHE A 24 -3.64 -1.24 -9.24
N VAL A 25 -2.87 -1.60 -10.28
CA VAL A 25 -2.91 -0.99 -11.59
C VAL A 25 -2.91 -2.12 -12.62
N ASP A 26 -3.87 -2.05 -13.53
CA ASP A 26 -4.00 -2.96 -14.66
C ASP A 26 -2.70 -3.03 -15.47
N LYS A 27 -2.38 -4.23 -15.99
CA LYS A 27 -1.07 -4.50 -16.58
C LYS A 27 -0.77 -3.58 -17.77
N GLU A 28 -1.76 -3.29 -18.61
CA GLU A 28 -1.59 -2.46 -19.80
C GLU A 28 -1.46 -0.96 -19.48
N HIS A 29 -1.85 -0.56 -18.26
CA HIS A 29 -1.83 0.83 -17.80
C HIS A 29 -0.68 1.12 -16.81
N ARG A 30 0.20 0.14 -16.62
CA ARG A 30 1.40 0.26 -15.78
C ARG A 30 2.45 1.16 -16.42
N ARG A 31 3.35 1.72 -15.59
CA ARG A 31 4.42 2.66 -16.00
C ARG A 31 3.93 4.03 -16.51
N LEU A 32 2.63 4.30 -16.42
CA LEU A 32 2.02 5.61 -16.68
C LEU A 32 1.91 6.49 -15.42
N ARG A 33 2.72 6.22 -14.39
CA ARG A 33 2.71 6.92 -13.08
C ARG A 33 1.38 6.92 -12.31
N ILE A 34 0.43 6.06 -12.69
CA ILE A 34 -0.87 5.93 -12.01
C ILE A 34 -0.69 5.56 -10.52
N ALA A 35 0.21 4.62 -10.22
CA ALA A 35 0.48 4.23 -8.84
C ALA A 35 1.09 5.38 -8.02
N ASP A 36 2.01 6.16 -8.60
CA ASP A 36 2.57 7.34 -7.94
C ASP A 36 1.44 8.35 -7.62
N TYR A 37 0.56 8.64 -8.58
CA TYR A 37 -0.59 9.53 -8.39
C TYR A 37 -1.55 9.06 -7.28
N LEU A 38 -1.88 7.77 -7.24
CA LEU A 38 -2.77 7.22 -6.21
C LEU A 38 -2.14 7.32 -4.82
N MET A 39 -0.84 7.07 -4.69
CA MET A 39 -0.11 7.19 -3.43
C MET A 39 -0.02 8.64 -2.95
N ASP A 40 0.24 9.60 -3.86
CA ASP A 40 0.24 11.03 -3.53
C ASP A 40 -1.13 11.46 -2.95
N ASN A 41 -2.22 11.05 -3.60
CA ASN A 41 -3.58 11.32 -3.11
C ASN A 41 -3.87 10.65 -1.76
N ALA A 42 -3.39 9.42 -1.55
CA ALA A 42 -3.54 8.75 -0.26
C ALA A 42 -2.81 9.50 0.87
N PHE A 43 -1.58 9.95 0.62
CA PHE A 43 -0.83 10.73 1.60
C PHE A 43 -1.46 12.08 1.89
N GLU A 44 -1.96 12.78 0.86
CA GLU A 44 -2.72 14.02 1.06
C GLU A 44 -3.99 13.77 1.88
N HIS A 45 -4.70 12.69 1.61
CA HIS A 45 -5.88 12.31 2.37
C HIS A 45 -5.54 12.07 3.85
N PHE A 46 -4.52 11.25 4.13
CA PHE A 46 -4.06 10.98 5.49
C PHE A 46 -3.64 12.25 6.24
N LYS A 47 -2.88 13.15 5.58
CA LYS A 47 -2.51 14.45 6.15
C LYS A 47 -3.74 15.31 6.49
N LYS A 48 -4.73 15.38 5.57
CA LYS A 48 -5.97 16.17 5.77
C LYS A 48 -6.77 15.69 6.99
N ILE A 49 -6.69 14.42 7.34
CA ILE A 49 -7.39 13.84 8.51
C ILE A 49 -6.49 13.74 9.76
N GLY A 50 -5.33 14.40 9.76
CA GLY A 50 -4.44 14.52 10.91
C GLY A 50 -3.55 13.32 11.18
N LEU A 51 -3.30 12.47 10.18
CA LEU A 51 -2.40 11.33 10.31
C LEU A 51 -1.01 11.70 9.80
N ASN A 52 0.00 11.44 10.65
CA ASN A 52 1.40 11.75 10.35
C ASN A 52 2.21 10.53 9.92
N GLU A 53 1.58 9.36 9.91
CA GLU A 53 2.21 8.09 9.60
C GLU A 53 1.32 7.28 8.66
N SER A 54 1.94 6.63 7.67
CA SER A 54 1.29 5.64 6.83
C SER A 54 2.09 4.35 6.81
N ARG A 55 1.38 3.22 6.82
CA ARG A 55 1.94 1.86 6.79
C ARG A 55 1.27 1.03 5.70
N LEU A 56 1.96 -0.03 5.31
CA LEU A 56 1.50 -1.04 4.36
C LEU A 56 2.26 -2.34 4.59
N GLU A 57 1.71 -3.42 4.06
CA GLU A 57 2.42 -4.68 3.90
C GLU A 57 2.60 -5.01 2.42
N VAL A 58 3.69 -5.72 2.13
CA VAL A 58 4.02 -6.11 0.76
C VAL A 58 4.76 -7.44 0.77
N TRP A 59 4.34 -8.36 -0.09
CA TRP A 59 5.02 -9.63 -0.26
C TRP A 59 6.45 -9.40 -0.75
N SER A 60 7.44 -9.95 -0.03
CA SER A 60 8.87 -9.73 -0.31
C SER A 60 9.31 -10.10 -1.75
N PRO A 61 8.68 -11.09 -2.46
CA PRO A 61 8.99 -11.34 -3.87
C PRO A 61 8.45 -10.27 -4.84
N ASN A 62 7.51 -9.42 -4.41
CA ASN A 62 6.95 -8.35 -5.25
C ASN A 62 7.92 -7.17 -5.36
N ARG A 63 9.05 -7.40 -6.05
CA ARG A 63 10.12 -6.41 -6.25
C ARG A 63 9.62 -5.10 -6.86
N ARG A 64 8.58 -5.16 -7.70
CA ARG A 64 8.00 -3.97 -8.32
C ARG A 64 7.34 -3.06 -7.30
N ALA A 65 6.51 -3.61 -6.41
CA ALA A 65 5.87 -2.85 -5.35
C ALA A 65 6.90 -2.36 -4.32
N MET A 66 7.84 -3.24 -3.92
CA MET A 66 8.96 -2.87 -3.05
C MET A 66 9.71 -1.63 -3.57
N ASN A 67 10.07 -1.62 -4.85
CA ASN A 67 10.79 -0.49 -5.45
C ASN A 67 9.95 0.80 -5.50
N LEU A 68 8.64 0.69 -5.73
CA LEU A 68 7.73 1.83 -5.66
C LEU A 68 7.72 2.43 -4.25
N TYR A 69 7.49 1.60 -3.24
CA TYR A 69 7.37 2.05 -1.84
C TYR A 69 8.67 2.65 -1.32
N THR A 70 9.82 2.03 -1.61
CA THR A 70 11.13 2.60 -1.27
C THR A 70 11.36 3.95 -1.94
N LYS A 71 10.99 4.09 -3.24
CA LYS A 71 11.15 5.35 -3.98
C LYS A 71 10.35 6.50 -3.36
N ILE A 72 9.17 6.23 -2.81
CA ILE A 72 8.29 7.25 -2.23
C ILE A 72 8.50 7.43 -0.71
N GLY A 73 9.52 6.79 -0.13
CA GLY A 73 9.98 7.07 1.23
C GLY A 73 9.53 6.08 2.31
N TYR A 74 8.83 5.00 1.96
CA TYR A 74 8.63 3.90 2.91
C TYR A 74 9.98 3.27 3.27
N LYS A 75 10.10 2.88 4.53
CA LYS A 75 11.25 2.16 5.07
C LYS A 75 10.77 0.83 5.63
N LEU A 76 11.67 -0.16 5.67
CA LEU A 76 11.41 -1.39 6.41
C LEU A 76 11.18 -1.03 7.88
N PHE A 77 10.02 -1.42 8.41
CA PHE A 77 9.67 -1.25 9.82
C PHE A 77 9.71 -2.58 10.54
N GLU A 78 8.98 -3.56 10.02
CA GLU A 78 8.89 -4.92 10.54
C GLU A 78 8.70 -5.89 9.37
N ALA A 79 9.19 -7.12 9.52
CA ALA A 79 8.87 -8.21 8.62
C ALA A 79 7.87 -9.13 9.34
N THR A 80 6.63 -9.13 8.90
CA THR A 80 5.58 -10.03 9.37
C THR A 80 5.51 -11.22 8.41
N GLU A 81 5.50 -12.44 8.95
CA GLU A 81 5.25 -13.65 8.16
C GLU A 81 3.87 -14.20 8.49
N VAL A 82 2.83 -13.86 7.72
CA VAL A 82 1.71 -14.78 7.51
C VAL A 82 1.12 -14.59 6.11
N SER A 83 1.34 -15.56 5.23
CA SER A 83 0.57 -15.70 3.99
C SER A 83 0.32 -17.17 3.75
N ILE A 84 -0.94 -17.57 3.85
CA ILE A 84 -1.36 -18.96 3.65
C ILE A 84 -2.06 -19.02 2.30
N GLY A 85 -1.36 -19.55 1.29
CA GLY A 85 -1.97 -19.88 0.01
C GLY A 85 -2.97 -21.02 0.18
N LYS A 86 -4.17 -20.84 -0.36
CA LYS A 86 -5.18 -21.90 -0.46
C LYS A 86 -5.59 -22.05 -1.91
N ASN A 87 -5.65 -23.27 -2.39
CA ASN A 87 -6.15 -23.60 -3.72
C ASN A 87 -7.38 -24.52 -3.60
N ILE A 88 -8.30 -24.38 -4.54
CA ILE A 88 -9.35 -25.36 -4.81
C ILE A 88 -9.23 -25.74 -6.28
N GLN A 89 -9.29 -27.04 -6.58
CA GLN A 89 -9.49 -27.48 -7.96
C GLN A 89 -10.97 -27.35 -8.26
N VAL A 90 -11.29 -26.51 -9.24
CA VAL A 90 -12.62 -26.34 -9.82
C VAL A 90 -12.70 -27.06 -11.15
#